data_AF-A0A3R7UBJ2-F1
#
_entry.id   AF-A0A3R7UBJ2-F1
#
_cell.length_a   1.000
_cell.length_b   1.000
_cell.length_c   1.000
_cell.angle_alpha   90.00
_cell.angle_beta   90.00
_cell.angle_gamma   90.00
#
_symmetry.space_group_name_H-M   'P 1'
#
loop_
_entity.id
_entity.type
_entity.pdbx_description
1 polymer ?
#
loop_
_entity_poly.entity_id
_entity_poly.type
_entity_poly.pdbx_seq_one_letter_code
_entity_poly.pdbx_strand_id
1 'polypeptide(L)'
;MVRLTFISFLSLLLSSSAIHAQTTIDACNLFDVTENAAWPFVFTAVESDDSSSSAEQVFEIVVDELPSDGASVRVAKTVANGNWFFGEPIPLELGSNVITVTAVSFPRTVKFQFSSGEVAFSSLFLNYLDVNTCVASTGGVAVASCSAFEPGPNDTWTHVLTAVTSDDPSSGEEQTLEIEVSALPAGGAEYRVAKTVANGNWFFGNPIELSLGLNTVSVSAVAFQRTVKFQFSSGEVEFTALAINGEAVECDANETLGCTDAEAENYDEAATADDGSCTYHPSYYCGTGTYWDETAGKCTAESSCTGDIDQDGMVAVSDLLVFLAAFGNACE
;
A
#
# COMPACT_ATOMS: atom_id res chain seq x y z
N MET A 1 78.33 2.42 -16.78
CA MET A 1 77.40 1.30 -17.01
C MET A 1 76.96 0.75 -15.67
N VAL A 2 75.91 1.32 -15.07
CA VAL A 2 75.21 0.74 -13.92
C VAL A 2 73.72 1.05 -14.12
N ARG A 3 72.92 -0.01 -14.23
CA ARG A 3 71.48 -0.02 -14.42
C ARG A 3 70.80 0.55 -13.17
N LEU A 4 69.95 1.56 -13.33
CA LEU A 4 68.96 1.97 -12.33
C LEU A 4 67.70 1.11 -12.51
N THR A 5 67.40 0.28 -11.51
CA THR A 5 66.18 -0.52 -11.42
C THR A 5 65.03 0.41 -11.01
N PHE A 6 64.10 0.69 -11.92
CA PHE A 6 62.82 1.34 -11.60
C PHE A 6 61.82 0.24 -11.23
N ILE A 7 61.41 0.21 -9.96
CA ILE A 7 60.34 -0.63 -9.45
C ILE A 7 59.03 -0.02 -9.98
N SER A 8 58.33 -0.79 -10.81
CA SER A 8 56.98 -0.47 -11.29
C SER A 8 56.00 -0.62 -10.13
N PHE A 9 55.49 0.50 -9.61
CA PHE A 9 54.30 0.53 -8.78
C PHE A 9 53.09 0.44 -9.71
N LEU A 10 52.58 -0.78 -9.91
CA LEU A 10 51.28 -1.02 -10.53
C LEU A 10 50.21 -0.55 -9.54
N SER A 11 49.84 0.72 -9.62
CA SER A 11 48.69 1.26 -8.92
C SER A 11 47.44 0.81 -9.67
N LEU A 12 46.90 -0.34 -9.25
CA LEU A 12 45.60 -0.84 -9.67
C LEU A 12 44.54 0.12 -9.11
N LEU A 13 44.17 1.13 -9.89
CA LEU A 13 42.94 1.89 -9.69
C LEU A 13 41.77 0.92 -9.95
N LEU A 14 41.36 0.20 -8.90
CA LEU A 14 40.00 -0.31 -8.80
C LEU A 14 39.10 0.93 -8.70
N SER A 15 38.68 1.46 -9.84
CA SER A 15 37.45 2.24 -9.90
C SER A 15 36.35 1.29 -9.47
N SER A 16 35.90 1.43 -8.22
CA SER A 16 34.62 0.87 -7.80
C SER A 16 33.56 1.52 -8.68
N SER A 17 33.21 0.87 -9.79
CA SER A 17 31.92 1.06 -10.43
C SER A 17 30.91 0.68 -9.37
N ALA A 18 30.31 1.68 -8.71
CA ALA A 18 29.08 1.45 -7.99
C ALA A 18 28.09 0.93 -9.05
N ILE A 19 27.87 -0.38 -9.04
CA ILE A 19 26.81 -1.06 -9.78
C ILE A 19 25.53 -0.45 -9.20
N HIS A 20 25.03 0.62 -9.82
CA HIS A 20 23.66 1.04 -9.58
C HIS A 20 22.80 -0.10 -10.10
N ALA A 21 21.89 -0.59 -9.26
CA ALA A 21 20.98 -1.64 -9.65
C ALA A 21 20.24 -1.19 -10.93
N GLN A 22 20.28 -2.05 -11.94
CA GLN A 22 19.62 -1.86 -13.22
C GLN A 22 18.09 -1.83 -12.97
N THR A 23 17.41 -0.77 -13.41
CA THR A 23 15.94 -0.62 -13.33
C THR A 23 15.36 -0.60 -14.73
N THR A 24 14.19 -1.19 -14.92
CA THR A 24 13.46 -1.18 -16.19
C THR A 24 12.44 -0.04 -16.24
N ILE A 25 12.05 0.40 -17.44
CA ILE A 25 11.07 1.49 -17.63
C ILE A 25 9.74 1.16 -16.94
N ASP A 26 9.27 -0.08 -17.03
CA ASP A 26 8.03 -0.53 -16.36
C ASP A 26 8.12 -0.62 -14.83
N ALA A 27 9.33 -0.64 -14.28
CA ALA A 27 9.58 -0.71 -12.85
C ALA A 27 9.96 0.65 -12.24
N CYS A 28 10.10 1.72 -13.04
CA CYS A 28 10.46 3.05 -12.56
C CYS A 28 9.25 3.99 -12.49
N ASN A 29 9.07 4.61 -11.33
CA ASN A 29 8.03 5.60 -11.02
C ASN A 29 8.08 6.91 -11.84
N LEU A 30 9.10 7.11 -12.69
CA LEU A 30 9.20 8.29 -13.57
C LEU A 30 8.48 8.11 -14.91
N PHE A 31 7.98 6.92 -15.21
CA PHE A 31 7.28 6.62 -16.45
C PHE A 31 5.81 6.29 -16.18
N ASP A 32 4.92 7.13 -16.69
CA ASP A 32 3.48 6.88 -16.63
C ASP A 32 3.07 5.82 -17.66
N VAL A 33 2.04 5.04 -17.36
CA VAL A 33 1.43 4.11 -18.32
C VAL A 33 0.38 4.84 -19.17
N THR A 34 0.29 4.50 -20.45
CA THR A 34 -0.70 5.07 -21.38
C THR A 34 -1.61 4.01 -21.98
N GLU A 35 -2.81 4.41 -22.42
CA GLU A 35 -3.75 3.53 -23.15
C GLU A 35 -3.24 3.12 -24.55
N ASN A 36 -2.16 3.72 -25.04
CA ASN A 36 -1.61 3.39 -26.36
C ASN A 36 -0.73 2.14 -26.28
N ALA A 37 -1.27 0.99 -26.66
CA ALA A 37 -0.55 -0.29 -26.62
C ALA A 37 0.76 -0.32 -27.44
N ALA A 38 0.94 0.55 -28.44
CA ALA A 38 2.19 0.64 -29.19
C ALA A 38 3.25 1.53 -28.51
N TRP A 39 2.82 2.34 -27.55
CA TRP A 39 3.63 3.33 -26.81
C TRP A 39 3.22 3.36 -25.33
N PRO A 40 3.33 2.21 -24.63
CA PRO A 40 2.70 2.01 -23.33
C PRO A 40 3.29 2.86 -22.19
N PHE A 41 4.52 3.35 -22.31
CA PHE A 41 5.19 4.11 -21.24
C PHE A 41 5.54 5.52 -21.70
N VAL A 42 5.43 6.51 -20.82
CA VAL A 42 5.73 7.91 -21.14
C VAL A 42 6.46 8.62 -20.02
N PHE A 43 7.53 9.32 -20.38
CA PHE A 43 8.20 10.29 -19.51
C PHE A 43 7.75 11.71 -19.90
N THR A 44 7.20 12.47 -18.96
CA THR A 44 6.79 13.86 -19.18
C THR A 44 7.98 14.79 -18.90
N ALA A 45 8.49 15.46 -19.95
CA ALA A 45 9.62 16.36 -19.80
C ALA A 45 9.20 17.76 -19.35
N VAL A 46 8.11 18.28 -19.91
CA VAL A 46 7.55 19.58 -19.53
C VAL A 46 6.08 19.67 -19.94
N GLU A 47 5.26 20.31 -19.12
CA GLU A 47 3.86 20.61 -19.42
C GLU A 47 3.69 22.05 -19.94
N SER A 48 2.62 22.30 -20.69
CA SER A 48 2.42 23.58 -21.40
C SER A 48 2.23 24.80 -20.50
N ASP A 49 1.93 24.62 -19.22
CA ASP A 49 1.80 25.67 -18.22
C ASP A 49 3.13 26.05 -17.55
N ASP A 50 4.18 25.22 -17.72
CA ASP A 50 5.51 25.53 -17.21
C ASP A 50 6.16 26.68 -18.00
N SER A 51 6.86 27.56 -17.29
CA SER A 51 7.56 28.71 -17.88
C SER A 51 8.65 28.32 -18.91
N SER A 52 9.22 27.12 -18.79
CA SER A 52 10.23 26.55 -19.67
C SER A 52 9.65 25.73 -20.83
N SER A 53 8.33 25.57 -20.91
CA SER A 53 7.63 24.76 -21.91
C SER A 53 7.96 25.11 -23.37
N SER A 54 8.30 26.36 -23.63
CA SER A 54 8.72 26.85 -24.95
C SER A 54 10.19 26.59 -25.27
N ALA A 55 11.04 26.37 -24.26
CA ALA A 55 12.48 26.17 -24.41
C ALA A 55 12.82 24.84 -25.12
N GLU A 56 14.09 24.68 -25.47
CA GLU A 56 14.61 23.40 -25.94
C GLU A 56 14.56 22.38 -24.80
N GLN A 57 14.22 21.13 -25.14
CA GLN A 57 14.23 20.02 -24.19
C GLN A 57 15.24 18.98 -24.68
N VAL A 58 16.20 18.61 -23.85
CA VAL A 58 17.22 17.60 -24.14
C VAL A 58 17.03 16.45 -23.16
N PHE A 59 16.59 15.30 -23.65
CA PHE A 59 16.43 14.09 -22.86
C PHE A 59 17.53 13.12 -23.20
N GLU A 60 18.16 12.54 -22.18
CA GLU A 60 19.15 11.49 -22.33
C GLU A 60 18.79 10.31 -21.43
N ILE A 61 18.87 9.10 -21.99
CA ILE A 61 18.74 7.84 -21.25
C ILE A 61 19.97 6.97 -21.55
N VAL A 62 20.57 6.40 -20.52
CA VAL A 62 21.69 5.46 -20.64
C VAL A 62 21.15 4.04 -20.50
N VAL A 63 21.01 3.34 -21.62
CA VAL A 63 20.39 2.02 -21.72
C VAL A 63 21.44 0.93 -21.47
N ASP A 64 21.14 0.03 -20.53
CA ASP A 64 22.00 -1.11 -20.18
C ASP A 64 21.57 -2.38 -20.91
N GLU A 65 20.27 -2.55 -21.15
CA GLU A 65 19.70 -3.74 -21.78
C GLU A 65 18.44 -3.40 -22.58
N LEU A 66 18.22 -4.14 -23.68
CA LEU A 66 17.07 -4.02 -24.55
C LEU A 66 16.37 -5.37 -24.71
N PRO A 67 15.04 -5.39 -24.90
CA PRO A 67 14.31 -6.61 -25.25
C PRO A 67 14.81 -7.18 -26.59
N SER A 68 14.61 -8.49 -26.81
CA SER A 68 15.14 -9.19 -28.00
C SER A 68 14.62 -8.64 -29.33
N ASP A 69 13.41 -8.08 -29.32
CA ASP A 69 12.78 -7.48 -30.51
C ASP A 69 13.15 -5.99 -30.68
N GLY A 70 13.97 -5.45 -29.77
CA GLY A 70 14.34 -4.04 -29.70
C GLY A 70 13.25 -3.16 -29.08
N ALA A 71 13.62 -1.92 -28.79
CA ALA A 71 12.69 -0.91 -28.30
C ALA A 71 12.94 0.43 -28.99
N SER A 72 11.95 1.31 -28.98
CA SER A 72 12.03 2.64 -29.57
C SER A 72 11.45 3.68 -28.62
N VAL A 73 11.93 4.91 -28.77
CA VAL A 73 11.37 6.12 -28.16
C VAL A 73 10.79 7.01 -29.26
N ARG A 74 9.71 7.74 -29.00
CA ARG A 74 9.24 8.82 -29.87
C ARG A 74 8.92 10.07 -29.07
N VAL A 75 9.03 11.21 -29.73
CA VAL A 75 8.61 12.50 -29.16
C VAL A 75 7.11 12.69 -29.39
N ALA A 76 6.35 12.89 -28.32
CA ALA A 76 4.99 13.39 -28.36
C ALA A 76 4.98 14.83 -27.85
N LYS A 77 4.43 15.77 -28.62
CA LYS A 77 4.37 17.18 -28.20
C LYS A 77 3.13 17.90 -28.72
N THR A 78 2.69 18.94 -28.03
CA THR A 78 1.66 19.83 -28.59
C THR A 78 2.27 20.85 -29.56
N VAL A 79 1.51 21.21 -30.59
CA VAL A 79 1.88 22.26 -31.56
C VAL A 79 1.05 23.53 -31.32
N ALA A 80 1.33 24.61 -32.04
CA ALA A 80 0.76 25.94 -31.76
C ALA A 80 -0.78 26.02 -31.73
N ASN A 81 -1.46 25.09 -32.41
CA ASN A 81 -2.93 25.02 -32.42
C ASN A 81 -3.51 24.13 -31.30
N GLY A 82 -2.68 23.64 -30.38
CA GLY A 82 -3.06 22.74 -29.28
C GLY A 82 -3.12 21.26 -29.65
N ASN A 83 -2.98 20.89 -30.93
CA ASN A 83 -3.02 19.48 -31.33
C ASN A 83 -1.72 18.75 -30.96
N TRP A 84 -1.83 17.44 -30.76
CA TRP A 84 -0.68 16.56 -30.60
C TRP A 84 0.01 16.27 -31.92
N PHE A 85 1.34 16.30 -31.88
CA PHE A 85 2.25 15.78 -32.89
C PHE A 85 3.03 14.62 -32.30
N PHE A 86 3.08 13.50 -33.03
CA PHE A 86 3.87 12.33 -32.69
C PHE A 86 4.97 12.18 -33.72
N GLY A 87 6.21 12.20 -33.27
CA GLY A 87 7.39 12.00 -34.12
C GLY A 87 7.53 10.56 -34.58
N GLU A 88 8.41 10.37 -35.57
CA GLU A 88 8.81 9.03 -36.02
C GLU A 88 9.49 8.26 -34.86
N PRO A 89 9.34 6.92 -34.82
CA PRO A 89 10.04 6.08 -33.85
C PRO A 89 11.56 6.19 -34.02
N ILE A 90 12.26 6.36 -32.90
CA ILE A 90 13.73 6.35 -32.82
C ILE A 90 14.13 5.07 -32.11
N PRO A 91 14.79 4.11 -32.78
CA PRO A 91 15.31 2.91 -32.12
C PRO A 91 16.28 3.27 -31.00
N LEU A 92 16.13 2.61 -29.85
CA LEU A 92 17.10 2.73 -28.75
C LEU A 92 18.28 1.80 -29.00
N GLU A 93 19.47 2.26 -28.63
CA GLU A 93 20.71 1.49 -28.66
C GLU A 93 21.27 1.33 -27.25
N LEU A 94 22.15 0.34 -27.02
CA LEU A 94 22.85 0.23 -25.74
C LEU A 94 23.78 1.45 -25.53
N GLY A 95 23.81 1.96 -24.30
CA GLY A 95 24.53 3.18 -23.93
C GLY A 95 23.68 4.45 -24.01
N SER A 96 24.33 5.59 -24.21
CA SER A 96 23.68 6.91 -24.20
C SER A 96 22.83 7.14 -25.46
N ASN A 97 21.55 7.44 -25.24
CA ASN A 97 20.60 7.86 -26.27
C ASN A 97 20.13 9.28 -25.96
N VAL A 98 20.45 10.24 -26.82
CA VAL A 98 20.12 11.66 -26.64
C VAL A 98 19.07 12.10 -27.66
N ILE A 99 17.95 12.63 -27.17
CA ILE A 99 16.86 13.15 -27.98
C ILE A 99 16.63 14.63 -27.67
N THR A 100 16.79 15.47 -28.70
CA THR A 100 16.61 16.92 -28.60
C THR A 100 15.31 17.37 -29.26
N VAL A 101 14.51 18.12 -28.51
CA VAL A 101 13.30 18.80 -29.00
C VAL A 101 13.55 20.30 -29.02
N THR A 102 13.76 20.84 -30.21
CA THR A 102 14.09 22.25 -30.45
C THR A 102 13.08 23.22 -29.83
N ALA A 103 13.57 24.37 -29.35
CA ALA A 103 12.74 25.46 -28.83
C ALA A 103 11.71 25.98 -29.86
N VAL A 104 10.60 26.55 -29.36
CA VAL A 104 9.55 27.19 -30.16
C VAL A 104 9.11 28.50 -29.47
N SER A 105 8.23 29.27 -30.12
CA SER A 105 7.75 30.56 -29.61
C SER A 105 6.38 30.50 -28.93
N PHE A 106 5.91 29.32 -28.54
CA PHE A 106 4.61 29.09 -27.89
C PHE A 106 4.76 28.04 -26.79
N PRO A 107 3.93 28.07 -25.73
CA PRO A 107 3.94 27.05 -24.69
C PRO A 107 3.49 25.70 -25.26
N ARG A 108 4.15 24.61 -24.88
CA ARG A 108 3.84 23.25 -25.34
C ARG A 108 4.15 22.20 -24.30
N THR A 109 3.43 21.09 -24.33
CA THR A 109 3.80 19.89 -23.60
C THR A 109 4.79 19.09 -24.45
N VAL A 110 5.83 18.51 -23.82
CA VAL A 110 6.78 17.58 -24.46
C VAL A 110 6.88 16.32 -23.61
N LYS A 111 6.68 15.18 -24.26
CA LYS A 111 6.77 13.85 -23.66
C LYS A 111 7.61 12.91 -24.53
N PHE A 112 8.26 11.95 -23.89
CA PHE A 112 9.01 10.87 -24.54
C PHE A 112 8.27 9.57 -24.29
N GLN A 113 7.73 8.97 -25.34
CA GLN A 113 6.98 7.72 -25.24
C GLN A 113 7.87 6.56 -25.65
N PHE A 114 7.75 5.43 -24.95
CA PHE A 114 8.56 4.23 -25.15
C PHE A 114 7.68 3.06 -25.58
N SER A 115 8.21 2.25 -26.50
CA SER A 115 7.49 1.10 -27.07
C SER A 115 7.52 -0.14 -26.19
N SER A 116 8.39 -0.20 -25.17
CA SER A 116 8.54 -1.33 -24.26
C SER A 116 8.97 -0.87 -22.87
N GLY A 117 8.46 -1.56 -21.85
CA GLY A 117 8.82 -1.38 -20.45
C GLY A 117 10.09 -2.12 -20.05
N GLU A 118 10.46 -3.17 -20.80
CA GLU A 118 11.62 -4.04 -20.54
C GLU A 118 12.98 -3.35 -20.80
N VAL A 119 12.98 -2.11 -21.29
CA VAL A 119 14.21 -1.34 -21.48
C VAL A 119 14.82 -1.06 -20.12
N ALA A 120 16.02 -1.57 -19.89
CA ALA A 120 16.75 -1.35 -18.66
C ALA A 120 17.76 -0.22 -18.82
N PHE A 121 17.89 0.63 -17.80
CA PHE A 121 18.75 1.82 -17.85
C PHE A 121 19.40 2.12 -16.50
N SER A 122 20.53 2.82 -16.56
CA SER A 122 21.29 3.24 -15.37
C SER A 122 21.13 4.72 -15.05
N SER A 123 20.74 5.54 -16.02
CA SER A 123 20.76 7.01 -15.88
C SER A 123 19.75 7.70 -16.79
N LEU A 124 19.20 8.80 -16.29
CA LEU A 124 18.26 9.68 -16.97
C LEU A 124 18.67 11.14 -16.74
N PHE A 125 18.77 11.91 -17.81
CA PHE A 125 19.03 13.34 -17.74
C PHE A 125 17.98 14.11 -18.51
N LEU A 126 17.55 15.23 -17.94
CA LEU A 126 16.71 16.20 -18.62
C LEU A 126 17.38 17.58 -18.53
N ASN A 127 17.62 18.19 -19.68
CA ASN A 127 18.30 19.47 -19.81
C ASN A 127 19.65 19.49 -19.08
N TYR A 128 20.41 18.40 -19.23
CA TYR A 128 21.74 18.17 -18.62
C TYR A 128 21.74 18.05 -17.09
N LEU A 129 20.56 17.98 -16.47
CA LEU A 129 20.41 17.69 -15.05
C LEU A 129 20.10 16.20 -14.89
N ASP A 130 20.76 15.56 -13.93
CA ASP A 130 20.41 14.21 -13.52
C ASP A 130 19.02 14.25 -12.87
N VAL A 131 18.07 13.57 -13.52
CA VAL A 131 16.69 13.44 -13.05
C VAL A 131 16.37 12.01 -12.67
N ASN A 132 17.38 11.14 -12.61
CA ASN A 132 17.20 9.74 -12.26
C ASN A 132 16.92 9.57 -10.77
N THR A 133 15.69 9.86 -10.36
CA THR A 133 15.14 9.51 -9.05
C THR A 133 14.37 8.19 -9.13
N CYS A 134 14.66 7.35 -10.13
CA CYS A 134 14.00 6.06 -10.25
C CYS A 134 14.26 5.25 -9.00
N VAL A 135 13.19 5.00 -8.28
CA VAL A 135 13.11 3.87 -7.39
C VAL A 135 12.49 2.76 -8.22
N ALA A 136 13.16 1.61 -8.29
CA ALA A 136 12.43 0.38 -8.56
C ALA A 136 11.25 0.39 -7.59
N SER A 137 10.09 0.00 -8.06
CA SER A 137 8.82 0.01 -7.35
C SER A 137 8.76 -0.90 -6.09
N THR A 138 9.85 -0.98 -5.33
CA THR A 138 10.11 -1.82 -4.16
C THR A 138 9.83 -1.06 -2.85
N GLY A 139 8.78 -0.25 -2.83
CA GLY A 139 8.37 0.53 -1.65
C GLY A 139 6.87 0.53 -1.42
N GLY A 140 6.14 -0.41 -2.03
CA GLY A 140 4.71 -0.49 -1.86
C GLY A 140 4.32 -1.21 -0.57
N VAL A 141 3.14 -0.87 -0.08
CA VAL A 141 2.47 -1.64 0.96
C VAL A 141 1.70 -2.77 0.28
N ALA A 142 1.93 -4.02 0.70
CA ALA A 142 1.11 -5.13 0.24
C ALA A 142 -0.33 -4.93 0.71
N VAL A 143 -1.32 -5.26 -0.13
CA VAL A 143 -2.75 -5.26 0.23
C VAL A 143 -3.00 -6.08 1.50
N ALA A 144 -2.30 -7.20 1.67
CA ALA A 144 -2.39 -8.03 2.89
C ALA A 144 -1.85 -7.34 4.16
N SER A 145 -1.02 -6.32 4.01
CA SER A 145 -0.38 -5.60 5.12
C SER A 145 -1.02 -4.24 5.38
N CYS A 146 -1.99 -3.79 4.59
CA CYS A 146 -2.67 -2.52 4.81
C CYS A 146 -3.96 -2.70 5.63
N SER A 147 -4.02 -2.03 6.79
CA SER A 147 -5.16 -2.11 7.72
C SER A 147 -6.50 -1.62 7.16
N ALA A 148 -6.51 -0.87 6.05
CA ALA A 148 -7.74 -0.50 5.36
C ALA A 148 -8.41 -1.65 4.59
N PHE A 149 -7.71 -2.77 4.37
CA PHE A 149 -8.27 -3.96 3.74
C PHE A 149 -8.73 -4.99 4.77
N GLU A 150 -9.98 -5.42 4.65
CA GLU A 150 -10.53 -6.52 5.44
C GLU A 150 -10.34 -7.86 4.71
N PRO A 151 -10.39 -9.00 5.42
CA PRO A 151 -10.50 -10.31 4.78
C PRO A 151 -11.68 -10.36 3.80
N GLY A 152 -11.39 -10.81 2.59
CA GLY A 152 -12.36 -10.92 1.53
C GLY A 152 -13.30 -12.14 1.70
N PRO A 153 -14.37 -12.23 0.88
CA PRO A 153 -15.44 -13.19 1.11
C PRO A 153 -15.11 -14.67 0.80
N ASN A 154 -13.99 -14.96 0.13
CA ASN A 154 -13.59 -16.32 -0.26
C ASN A 154 -12.16 -16.36 -0.82
N ASP A 155 -11.67 -17.57 -1.11
CA ASP A 155 -10.30 -17.81 -1.61
C ASP A 155 -9.99 -17.18 -2.98
N THR A 156 -10.99 -16.73 -3.75
CA THR A 156 -10.78 -16.03 -5.03
C THR A 156 -10.72 -14.52 -4.86
N TRP A 157 -11.39 -14.00 -3.84
CA TRP A 157 -11.49 -12.57 -3.52
C TRP A 157 -11.04 -12.41 -2.09
N THR A 158 -9.73 -12.37 -1.91
CA THR A 158 -9.06 -12.59 -0.64
C THR A 158 -9.03 -11.35 0.25
N HIS A 159 -9.14 -10.16 -0.34
CA HIS A 159 -9.09 -8.89 0.38
C HIS A 159 -10.20 -7.95 -0.13
N VAL A 160 -10.73 -7.11 0.76
CA VAL A 160 -11.79 -6.17 0.42
C VAL A 160 -11.53 -4.80 1.03
N LEU A 161 -11.61 -3.77 0.19
CA LEU A 161 -11.61 -2.36 0.59
C LEU A 161 -13.05 -1.85 0.56
N THR A 162 -13.53 -1.30 1.67
CA THR A 162 -14.87 -0.71 1.73
C THR A 162 -14.79 0.77 1.37
N ALA A 163 -15.46 1.19 0.29
CA ALA A 163 -15.48 2.59 -0.13
C ALA A 163 -16.54 3.38 0.64
N VAL A 164 -17.74 2.81 0.75
CA VAL A 164 -18.86 3.41 1.49
C VAL A 164 -19.88 2.34 1.88
N THR A 165 -20.57 2.55 3.00
CA THR A 165 -21.65 1.69 3.50
C THR A 165 -23.02 2.35 3.33
N SER A 166 -24.09 1.57 3.31
CA SER A 166 -25.44 2.07 2.99
C SER A 166 -26.09 2.94 4.07
N ASP A 167 -25.49 3.04 5.24
CA ASP A 167 -25.87 3.96 6.32
C ASP A 167 -25.30 5.37 6.12
N ASP A 168 -24.32 5.52 5.23
CA ASP A 168 -23.80 6.84 4.85
C ASP A 168 -24.79 7.55 3.88
N PRO A 169 -25.23 8.78 4.17
CA PRO A 169 -26.11 9.56 3.29
C PRO A 169 -25.54 9.81 1.88
N SER A 170 -24.21 9.88 1.74
CA SER A 170 -23.49 10.08 0.48
C SER A 170 -23.31 8.79 -0.32
N SER A 171 -23.72 7.64 0.21
CA SER A 171 -23.46 6.33 -0.42
C SER A 171 -24.12 6.11 -1.79
N GLY A 172 -25.11 6.93 -2.13
CA GLY A 172 -25.70 6.98 -3.47
C GLY A 172 -24.86 7.76 -4.50
N GLU A 173 -23.90 8.57 -4.07
CA GLU A 173 -23.04 9.36 -4.96
C GLU A 173 -22.08 8.47 -5.76
N GLU A 174 -21.39 9.08 -6.73
CA GLU A 174 -20.32 8.40 -7.45
C GLU A 174 -19.20 8.03 -6.48
N GLN A 175 -18.65 6.83 -6.63
CA GLN A 175 -17.52 6.38 -5.83
C GLN A 175 -16.32 6.16 -6.74
N THR A 176 -15.14 6.66 -6.35
CA THR A 176 -13.90 6.42 -7.09
C THR A 176 -12.88 5.68 -6.24
N LEU A 177 -12.10 4.82 -6.89
CA LEU A 177 -10.88 4.22 -6.35
C LEU A 177 -9.72 4.62 -7.26
N GLU A 178 -8.65 5.09 -6.64
CA GLU A 178 -7.36 5.30 -7.29
C GLU A 178 -6.32 4.48 -6.52
N ILE A 179 -5.62 3.58 -7.21
CA ILE A 179 -4.55 2.77 -6.62
C ILE A 179 -3.34 2.79 -7.56
N GLU A 180 -2.20 3.22 -7.04
CA GLU A 180 -0.93 3.21 -7.75
C GLU A 180 -0.20 1.91 -7.44
N VAL A 181 -0.37 0.90 -8.31
CA VAL A 181 0.14 -0.44 -8.12
C VAL A 181 1.64 -0.46 -8.38
N SER A 182 2.38 -0.90 -7.37
CA SER A 182 3.83 -0.93 -7.38
C SER A 182 4.37 -2.33 -7.71
N ALA A 183 3.67 -3.40 -7.33
CA ALA A 183 4.03 -4.77 -7.70
C ALA A 183 2.80 -5.67 -7.83
N LEU A 184 2.91 -6.69 -8.67
CA LEU A 184 1.88 -7.71 -8.88
C LEU A 184 2.50 -9.10 -8.68
N PRO A 185 1.71 -10.09 -8.21
CA PRO A 185 2.15 -11.49 -8.17
C PRO A 185 2.43 -12.02 -9.59
N ALA A 186 3.25 -13.07 -9.71
CA ALA A 186 3.67 -13.61 -11.01
C ALA A 186 2.51 -14.09 -11.91
N GLY A 187 1.34 -14.38 -11.34
CA GLY A 187 0.11 -14.74 -12.06
C GLY A 187 -0.80 -13.57 -12.41
N GLY A 188 -0.40 -12.33 -12.12
CA GLY A 188 -1.27 -11.16 -12.17
C GLY A 188 -2.28 -11.12 -11.02
N ALA A 189 -2.97 -10.00 -10.89
CA ALA A 189 -4.07 -9.85 -9.95
C ALA A 189 -5.23 -9.09 -10.58
N GLU A 190 -6.42 -9.27 -10.02
CA GLU A 190 -7.65 -8.68 -10.51
C GLU A 190 -8.37 -7.98 -9.35
N TYR A 191 -9.17 -6.98 -9.67
CA TYR A 191 -10.17 -6.43 -8.76
C TYR A 191 -11.58 -6.62 -9.33
N ARG A 192 -12.60 -6.53 -8.47
CA ARG A 192 -14.00 -6.36 -8.90
C ARG A 192 -14.76 -5.41 -7.98
N VAL A 193 -15.78 -4.77 -8.53
CA VAL A 193 -16.72 -3.95 -7.75
C VAL A 193 -17.82 -4.85 -7.17
N ALA A 194 -17.96 -4.87 -5.86
CA ALA A 194 -19.09 -5.47 -5.16
C ALA A 194 -19.97 -4.35 -4.60
N LYS A 195 -21.27 -4.35 -4.92
CA LYS A 195 -22.19 -3.31 -4.45
C LYS A 195 -23.59 -3.83 -4.17
N THR A 196 -24.34 -3.18 -3.29
CA THR A 196 -25.78 -3.46 -3.15
C THR A 196 -26.58 -2.71 -4.21
N VAL A 197 -27.68 -3.32 -4.67
CA VAL A 197 -28.64 -2.69 -5.60
C VAL A 197 -29.92 -2.30 -4.85
N ALA A 198 -30.85 -1.63 -5.53
CA ALA A 198 -32.03 -1.00 -4.90
C ALA A 198 -32.90 -1.95 -4.04
N ASN A 199 -32.88 -3.25 -4.32
CA ASN A 199 -33.63 -4.25 -3.57
C ASN A 199 -32.84 -4.85 -2.39
N GLY A 200 -31.65 -4.33 -2.09
CA GLY A 200 -30.75 -4.81 -1.05
C GLY A 200 -29.86 -6.00 -1.44
N ASN A 201 -30.04 -6.58 -2.64
CA ASN A 201 -29.19 -7.70 -3.08
C ASN A 201 -27.81 -7.23 -3.49
N TRP A 202 -26.82 -8.10 -3.34
CA TRP A 202 -25.47 -7.88 -3.85
C TRP A 202 -25.39 -8.09 -5.36
N PHE A 203 -24.66 -7.19 -6.01
CA PHE A 203 -24.19 -7.29 -7.37
C PHE A 203 -22.67 -7.33 -7.37
N PHE A 204 -22.10 -8.29 -8.09
CA PHE A 204 -20.66 -8.44 -8.28
C PHE A 204 -20.34 -8.16 -9.75
N GLY A 205 -19.48 -7.18 -9.99
CA GLY A 205 -18.97 -6.88 -11.32
C GLY A 205 -18.08 -7.99 -11.86
N ASN A 206 -17.78 -7.90 -13.15
CA ASN A 206 -16.79 -8.77 -13.76
C ASN A 206 -15.40 -8.47 -13.17
N PRO A 207 -14.51 -9.47 -13.09
CA PRO A 207 -13.10 -9.25 -12.76
C PRO A 207 -12.45 -8.31 -13.79
N ILE A 208 -11.57 -7.44 -13.33
CA ILE A 208 -10.77 -6.53 -14.13
C ILE A 208 -9.32 -6.70 -13.69
N GLU A 209 -8.43 -6.97 -14.63
CA GLU A 209 -6.99 -7.10 -14.37
C GLU A 209 -6.40 -5.76 -13.88
N LEU A 210 -5.52 -5.84 -12.89
CA LEU A 210 -4.70 -4.74 -12.44
C LEU A 210 -3.45 -4.64 -13.32
N SER A 211 -3.04 -3.42 -13.64
CA SER A 211 -1.73 -3.12 -14.24
C SER A 211 -0.82 -2.43 -13.25
N LEU A 212 0.50 -2.46 -13.47
CA LEU A 212 1.43 -1.58 -12.77
C LEU A 212 1.08 -0.11 -13.02
N GLY A 213 1.38 0.77 -12.07
CA GLY A 213 1.04 2.20 -12.11
C GLY A 213 -0.40 2.50 -11.66
N LEU A 214 -0.91 3.67 -12.05
CA LEU A 214 -2.22 4.15 -11.61
C LEU A 214 -3.38 3.36 -12.25
N ASN A 215 -4.23 2.78 -11.40
CA ASN A 215 -5.50 2.18 -11.77
C ASN A 215 -6.63 3.05 -11.20
N THR A 216 -7.53 3.55 -12.06
CA THR A 216 -8.68 4.36 -11.66
C THR A 216 -9.99 3.62 -11.93
N VAL A 217 -10.87 3.57 -10.93
CA VAL A 217 -12.18 2.92 -11.02
C VAL A 217 -13.25 3.91 -10.64
N SER A 218 -14.32 4.01 -11.43
CA SER A 218 -15.48 4.84 -11.12
C SER A 218 -16.76 4.01 -11.07
N VAL A 219 -17.51 4.16 -9.98
CA VAL A 219 -18.81 3.51 -9.76
C VAL A 219 -19.89 4.58 -9.78
N SER A 220 -20.60 4.69 -10.90
CA SER A 220 -21.58 5.75 -11.14
C SER A 220 -22.63 5.89 -10.03
N ALA A 221 -23.05 7.14 -9.81
CA ALA A 221 -24.07 7.52 -8.83
C ALA A 221 -25.45 6.86 -9.09
N VAL A 222 -26.23 6.70 -8.02
CA VAL A 222 -27.59 6.16 -8.01
C VAL A 222 -28.47 6.92 -7.01
N ALA A 223 -29.79 6.77 -7.13
CA ALA A 223 -30.76 7.50 -6.30
C ALA A 223 -31.09 6.83 -4.95
N PHE A 224 -30.41 5.75 -4.58
CA PHE A 224 -30.65 5.00 -3.34
C PHE A 224 -29.34 4.78 -2.59
N GLN A 225 -29.41 4.71 -1.26
CA GLN A 225 -28.26 4.37 -0.42
C GLN A 225 -27.81 2.93 -0.67
N ARG A 226 -26.51 2.70 -0.76
CA ARG A 226 -25.92 1.40 -1.13
C ARG A 226 -24.58 1.20 -0.46
N THR A 227 -24.11 -0.03 -0.41
CA THR A 227 -22.71 -0.30 -0.05
C THR A 227 -21.91 -0.47 -1.32
N VAL A 228 -20.69 0.07 -1.38
CA VAL A 228 -19.72 -0.16 -2.46
C VAL A 228 -18.41 -0.64 -1.85
N LYS A 229 -17.91 -1.76 -2.37
CA LYS A 229 -16.64 -2.37 -1.99
C LYS A 229 -15.83 -2.73 -3.23
N PHE A 230 -14.51 -2.70 -3.10
CA PHE A 230 -13.56 -3.18 -4.09
C PHE A 230 -12.92 -4.46 -3.55
N GLN A 231 -13.12 -5.57 -4.25
CA GLN A 231 -12.57 -6.87 -3.87
C GLN A 231 -11.35 -7.16 -4.73
N PHE A 232 -10.27 -7.60 -4.10
CA PHE A 232 -8.98 -7.90 -4.74
C PHE A 232 -8.73 -9.41 -4.69
N SER A 233 -8.16 -9.96 -5.77
CA SER A 233 -7.91 -11.40 -5.87
C SER A 233 -6.68 -11.85 -5.08
N SER A 234 -5.72 -10.96 -4.85
CA SER A 234 -4.48 -11.26 -4.12
C SER A 234 -4.12 -10.17 -3.12
N GLY A 235 -3.58 -10.60 -1.97
CA GLY A 235 -2.96 -9.73 -0.97
C GLY A 235 -1.51 -9.37 -1.29
N GLU A 236 -0.89 -10.04 -2.27
CA GLU A 236 0.48 -9.78 -2.73
C GLU A 236 0.58 -8.57 -3.68
N VAL A 237 -0.56 -7.94 -4.02
CA VAL A 237 -0.54 -6.67 -4.76
C VAL A 237 0.08 -5.62 -3.85
N GLU A 238 1.16 -4.98 -4.29
CA GLU A 238 1.76 -3.86 -3.59
C GLU A 238 1.34 -2.54 -4.25
N PHE A 239 1.20 -1.47 -3.47
CA PHE A 239 0.87 -0.14 -3.97
C PHE A 239 1.60 0.97 -3.20
N THR A 240 1.84 2.10 -3.85
CA THR A 240 2.48 3.29 -3.27
C THR A 240 1.49 4.39 -2.89
N ALA A 241 0.31 4.39 -3.49
CA ALA A 241 -0.76 5.33 -3.19
C ALA A 241 -2.12 4.64 -3.32
N LEU A 242 -3.04 4.99 -2.42
CA LEU A 242 -4.42 4.51 -2.41
C LEU A 242 -5.33 5.68 -2.04
N ALA A 243 -6.40 5.89 -2.79
CA ALA A 243 -7.39 6.92 -2.51
C ALA A 243 -8.81 6.45 -2.83
N ILE A 244 -9.76 6.90 -2.02
CA ILE A 244 -11.20 6.73 -2.22
C ILE A 244 -11.82 8.12 -2.34
N ASN A 245 -12.58 8.37 -3.41
CA ASN A 245 -13.25 9.66 -3.65
C ASN A 245 -12.29 10.87 -3.65
N GLY A 246 -11.02 10.65 -4.03
CA GLY A 246 -9.97 11.67 -4.02
C GLY A 246 -9.36 11.94 -2.64
N GLU A 247 -9.75 11.20 -1.61
CA GLU A 247 -9.15 11.25 -0.27
C GLU A 247 -8.19 10.07 -0.09
N ALA A 248 -6.95 10.37 0.33
CA ALA A 248 -5.94 9.35 0.55
C ALA A 248 -6.36 8.38 1.65
N VAL A 249 -6.19 7.09 1.39
CA VAL A 249 -6.40 6.02 2.37
C VAL A 249 -5.05 5.73 3.02
N GLU A 250 -4.96 6.01 4.31
CA GLU A 250 -3.77 5.70 5.11
C GLU A 250 -3.71 4.20 5.39
N CYS A 251 -2.54 3.61 5.17
CA CYS A 251 -2.25 2.23 5.53
C CYS A 251 -1.28 2.24 6.70
N ASP A 252 -1.70 1.73 7.86
CA ASP A 252 -0.73 1.43 8.91
C ASP A 252 -0.06 0.08 8.59
N ALA A 253 0.86 0.12 7.62
CA ALA A 253 1.63 -1.04 7.17
C ALA A 253 2.59 -1.59 8.24
N ASN A 254 2.67 -0.93 9.39
CA ASN A 254 3.56 -1.27 10.48
C ASN A 254 2.79 -1.66 11.74
N GLU A 255 1.51 -2.03 11.61
CA GLU A 255 0.78 -2.65 12.71
C GLU A 255 1.37 -4.03 13.02
N THR A 256 2.13 -4.11 14.12
CA THR A 256 2.53 -5.39 14.68
C THR A 256 1.33 -5.92 15.43
N LEU A 257 0.70 -6.95 14.90
CA LEU A 257 -0.46 -7.59 15.51
C LEU A 257 -0.03 -8.47 16.69
N GLY A 258 -0.71 -8.31 17.83
CA GLY A 258 -0.52 -9.11 19.02
C GLY A 258 -1.34 -8.56 20.18
N CYS A 259 -1.31 -9.23 21.33
CA CYS A 259 -2.08 -8.74 22.48
C CYS A 259 -1.49 -7.43 23.03
N THR A 260 -2.28 -6.35 23.03
CA THR A 260 -1.85 -5.03 23.52
C THR A 260 -2.20 -4.77 24.99
N ASP A 261 -2.92 -5.69 25.64
CA ASP A 261 -3.30 -5.58 27.05
C ASP A 261 -2.17 -6.06 27.96
N ALA A 262 -1.58 -5.14 28.73
CA ALA A 262 -0.49 -5.43 29.67
C ALA A 262 -0.89 -6.36 30.83
N GLU A 263 -2.19 -6.62 31.04
CA GLU A 263 -2.71 -7.58 32.02
C GLU A 263 -2.88 -9.00 31.47
N ALA A 264 -2.75 -9.20 30.15
CA ALA A 264 -2.83 -10.52 29.52
C ALA A 264 -1.52 -11.32 29.66
N GLU A 265 -1.61 -12.64 29.71
CA GLU A 265 -0.47 -13.55 29.82
C GLU A 265 0.41 -13.57 28.56
N ASN A 266 -0.17 -13.24 27.41
CA ASN A 266 0.48 -13.17 26.11
C ASN A 266 0.65 -11.73 25.61
N TYR A 267 0.70 -10.75 26.52
CA TYR A 267 1.03 -9.36 26.18
C TYR A 267 2.30 -9.28 25.33
N ASP A 268 2.24 -8.54 24.22
CA ASP A 268 3.37 -8.28 23.34
C ASP A 268 3.66 -6.77 23.31
N GLU A 269 4.82 -6.38 23.83
CA GLU A 269 5.26 -4.98 23.86
C GLU A 269 5.58 -4.41 22.47
N ALA A 270 5.83 -5.28 21.48
CA ALA A 270 6.03 -4.88 20.10
C ALA A 270 4.71 -4.70 19.36
N ALA A 271 3.59 -5.21 19.90
CA ALA A 271 2.29 -5.08 19.25
C ALA A 271 1.79 -3.64 19.29
N THR A 272 1.40 -3.12 18.13
CA THR A 272 0.83 -1.78 17.98
C THR A 272 -0.68 -1.81 17.72
N ALA A 273 -1.25 -2.99 17.47
CA ALA A 273 -2.69 -3.22 17.35
C ALA A 273 -3.10 -4.59 17.93
N ASP A 274 -4.25 -4.63 18.64
CA ASP A 274 -4.80 -5.84 19.25
C ASP A 274 -5.39 -6.78 18.19
N ASP A 275 -4.93 -8.02 18.17
CA ASP A 275 -5.43 -9.07 17.27
C ASP A 275 -6.53 -9.93 17.90
N GLY A 276 -6.95 -9.62 19.12
CA GLY A 276 -7.94 -10.38 19.87
C GLY A 276 -7.41 -11.71 20.40
N SER A 277 -6.09 -11.93 20.35
CA SER A 277 -5.45 -13.14 20.90
C SER A 277 -5.24 -13.08 22.41
N CYS A 278 -5.51 -11.96 23.08
CA CYS A 278 -5.28 -11.79 24.52
C CYS A 278 -5.86 -12.95 25.35
N THR A 279 -4.99 -13.65 26.07
CA THR A 279 -5.33 -14.71 27.01
C THR A 279 -5.05 -14.22 28.43
N TYR A 280 -6.01 -14.39 29.32
CA TYR A 280 -5.90 -13.96 30.71
C TYR A 280 -5.80 -15.16 31.63
N HIS A 281 -5.02 -14.99 32.70
CA HIS A 281 -4.96 -15.98 33.76
C HIS A 281 -6.37 -16.24 34.30
N PRO A 282 -6.80 -17.50 34.54
CA PRO A 282 -8.17 -17.81 34.93
C PRO A 282 -8.68 -17.09 36.20
N SER A 283 -7.76 -16.60 37.04
CA SER A 283 -8.10 -15.75 38.20
C SER A 283 -8.80 -14.45 37.84
N TYR A 284 -8.59 -13.89 36.65
CA TYR A 284 -9.29 -12.69 36.19
C TYR A 284 -10.80 -12.89 36.08
N TYR A 285 -11.26 -14.14 35.93
CA TYR A 285 -12.67 -14.50 35.86
C TYR A 285 -13.29 -14.82 37.23
N CYS A 286 -12.51 -14.76 38.31
CA CYS A 286 -13.03 -14.95 39.66
C CYS A 286 -13.78 -13.71 40.12
N GLY A 287 -15.07 -13.88 40.40
CA GLY A 287 -15.91 -12.82 40.95
C GLY A 287 -15.45 -12.40 42.35
N THR A 288 -15.96 -11.25 42.80
CA THR A 288 -15.68 -10.72 44.13
C THR A 288 -15.95 -11.75 45.23
N GLY A 289 -14.99 -11.95 46.14
CA GLY A 289 -15.08 -12.94 47.23
C GLY A 289 -14.69 -14.38 46.84
N THR A 290 -14.12 -14.57 45.65
CA THR A 290 -13.55 -15.85 45.22
C THR A 290 -12.09 -15.68 44.78
N TYR A 291 -11.26 -16.69 45.00
CA TYR A 291 -9.88 -16.77 44.52
C TYR A 291 -9.72 -17.97 43.59
N TRP A 292 -8.76 -17.93 42.67
CA TRP A 292 -8.46 -19.07 41.81
C TRP A 292 -7.63 -20.11 42.55
N ASP A 293 -8.14 -21.34 42.67
CA ASP A 293 -7.39 -22.48 43.18
C ASP A 293 -6.78 -23.25 42.01
N GLU A 294 -5.46 -23.15 41.85
CA GLU A 294 -4.69 -23.84 40.81
C GLU A 294 -4.83 -25.36 40.84
N THR A 295 -4.95 -25.94 42.05
CA THR A 295 -5.03 -27.38 42.22
C THR A 295 -6.41 -27.88 41.84
N ALA A 296 -7.45 -27.10 42.14
CA ALA A 296 -8.83 -27.43 41.81
C ALA A 296 -9.24 -26.98 40.40
N GLY A 297 -8.47 -26.10 39.75
CA GLY A 297 -8.75 -25.55 38.42
C GLY A 297 -10.07 -24.76 38.36
N LYS A 298 -10.43 -24.07 39.45
CA LYS A 298 -11.68 -23.32 39.57
C LYS A 298 -11.56 -22.16 40.56
N CYS A 299 -12.43 -21.16 40.40
CA CYS A 299 -12.65 -20.16 41.44
C CYS A 299 -13.29 -20.83 42.67
N THR A 300 -12.68 -20.64 43.82
CA THR A 300 -13.14 -21.09 45.12
C THR A 300 -13.47 -19.88 45.98
N ALA A 301 -14.53 -19.95 46.78
CA ALA A 301 -14.83 -18.90 47.73
C ALA A 301 -13.61 -18.69 48.65
N GLU A 302 -13.21 -17.43 48.85
CA GLU A 302 -12.32 -17.13 49.96
C GLU A 302 -13.01 -17.63 51.23
N SER A 303 -12.26 -18.25 52.14
CA SER A 303 -12.78 -18.75 53.43
C SER A 303 -13.38 -17.64 54.32
N SER A 304 -13.40 -16.40 53.83
CA SER A 304 -14.13 -15.26 54.34
C SER A 304 -15.00 -14.69 53.22
N CYS A 305 -16.11 -15.34 52.88
CA CYS A 305 -17.16 -14.58 52.22
C CYS A 305 -17.67 -13.56 53.23
N THR A 306 -17.59 -12.26 52.93
CA THR A 306 -17.91 -11.16 53.87
C THR A 306 -19.32 -11.27 54.49
N GLY A 307 -20.22 -12.01 53.84
CA GLY A 307 -21.57 -12.28 54.30
C GLY A 307 -21.75 -13.58 55.10
N ASP A 308 -20.72 -14.41 55.24
CA ASP A 308 -20.71 -15.60 56.11
C ASP A 308 -20.25 -15.16 57.51
N ILE A 309 -21.22 -14.70 58.28
CA ILE A 309 -21.01 -14.09 59.60
C ILE A 309 -20.86 -15.19 60.65
N ASP A 310 -21.44 -16.38 60.42
CA ASP A 310 -21.34 -17.52 61.32
C ASP A 310 -20.21 -18.52 60.98
N GLN A 311 -19.49 -18.28 59.89
CA GLN A 311 -18.33 -19.05 59.38
C GLN A 311 -18.68 -20.50 59.05
N ASP A 312 -19.91 -20.79 58.60
CA ASP A 312 -20.34 -22.12 58.20
C ASP A 312 -19.95 -22.49 56.75
N GLY A 313 -19.38 -21.55 56.02
CA GLY A 313 -18.92 -21.70 54.65
C GLY A 313 -20.00 -21.42 53.60
N MET A 314 -21.18 -20.95 53.99
CA MET A 314 -22.24 -20.48 53.10
C MET A 314 -22.74 -19.08 53.51
N VAL A 315 -23.29 -18.33 52.55
CA VAL A 315 -24.04 -17.10 52.85
C VAL A 315 -25.54 -17.45 52.78
N ALA A 316 -26.17 -17.62 53.93
CA ALA A 316 -27.54 -18.08 54.06
C ALA A 316 -28.38 -17.20 55.01
N VAL A 317 -29.64 -17.60 55.23
CA VAL A 317 -30.54 -16.90 56.17
C VAL A 317 -29.95 -16.89 57.59
N SER A 318 -29.16 -17.90 57.96
CA SER A 318 -28.46 -17.97 59.24
C SER A 318 -27.55 -16.76 59.45
N ASP A 319 -26.73 -16.39 58.47
CA ASP A 319 -25.85 -15.22 58.55
C ASP A 319 -26.60 -13.91 58.68
N LEU A 320 -27.67 -13.75 57.89
CA LEU A 320 -28.53 -12.57 57.97
C LEU A 320 -29.15 -12.44 59.36
N LEU A 321 -29.52 -13.55 60.00
CA LEU A 321 -30.03 -13.54 61.36
C LEU A 321 -28.95 -13.14 62.38
N VAL A 322 -27.69 -13.54 62.17
CA VAL A 322 -26.57 -13.09 63.03
C VAL A 322 -26.35 -11.58 62.89
N PHE A 323 -26.37 -11.05 61.66
CA PHE A 323 -26.30 -9.60 61.44
C PHE A 323 -27.45 -8.86 62.12
N LEU A 324 -28.69 -9.31 61.91
CA LEU A 324 -29.88 -8.67 62.47
C LEU A 324 -29.93 -8.75 64.00
N ALA A 325 -29.38 -9.80 64.61
CA ALA A 325 -29.27 -9.91 66.06
C ALA A 325 -28.26 -8.91 66.65
N ALA A 326 -27.21 -8.56 65.91
CA ALA A 326 -26.21 -7.57 66.30
C ALA A 326 -26.62 -6.12 65.95
N PHE A 327 -27.50 -5.95 64.96
CA PHE A 327 -27.89 -4.65 64.41
C PHE A 327 -28.55 -3.75 65.47
N GLY A 328 -27.91 -2.62 65.77
CA GLY A 328 -28.40 -1.63 66.75
C GLY A 328 -27.81 -1.76 68.16
N ASN A 329 -26.95 -2.75 68.41
CA ASN A 329 -26.19 -2.82 69.66
C ASN A 329 -25.08 -1.73 69.68
N ALA A 330 -24.78 -1.21 70.87
CA ALA A 330 -23.68 -0.28 71.05
C ALA A 330 -22.34 -1.02 70.89
N CYS A 331 -21.40 -0.43 70.13
CA CYS A 331 -20.02 -0.89 70.10
C CYS A 331 -19.32 -0.36 71.37
N GLU A 332 -19.00 -1.24 72.32
CA GLU A 332 -18.08 -0.93 73.42
C GLU A 332 -16.62 -1.09 72.99
#